data_AF-A0A7J2ZG90-F1
#
_entry.id   AF-A0A7J2ZG90-F1
#
_cell.length_a   1.000
_cell.length_b   1.000
_cell.length_c   1.000
_cell.angle_alpha   90.00
_cell.angle_beta   90.00
_cell.angle_gamma   90.00
#
_symmetry.space_group_name_H-M   'P 1'
#
loop_
_entity.id
_entity.type
_entity.pdbx_description
1 polymer ?
#
loop_
_entity_poly.entity_id
_entity_poly.type
_entity_poly.pdbx_seq_one_letter_code
_entity_poly.pdbx_strand_id
1 'polypeptide(L)' 'MAVLPLARVEKLIRKAGAERVSRDASKELGLVLEEQALEIAAKAVK' A
#
# COMPACT_ATOMS: atom_id res chain seq x y z
N MET A 1 -11.97 -1.37 0.68
CA MET A 1 -11.34 -0.64 -0.44
C MET A 1 -10.28 0.26 0.16
N ALA A 2 -9.03 0.13 -0.25
CA ALA A 2 -7.95 0.90 0.36
C ALA A 2 -8.09 2.40 0.04
N VAL A 3 -7.85 3.28 1.01
CA VAL A 3 -7.82 4.75 0.83
C VAL A 3 -6.52 5.20 0.15
N LEU A 4 -5.44 4.42 0.30
CA LEU A 4 -4.15 4.73 -0.29
C LEU A 4 -4.23 4.81 -1.83
N PRO A 5 -3.70 5.87 -2.46
CA PRO A 5 -3.72 6.00 -3.91
C PRO A 5 -2.94 4.86 -4.60
N LEU A 6 -3.62 4.08 -5.44
CA LEU A 6 -3.03 2.92 -6.14
C LEU A 6 -1.77 3.26 -6.94
N ALA A 7 -1.70 4.45 -7.55
CA ALA A 7 -0.52 4.87 -8.30
C ALA A 7 0.74 5.00 -7.41
N ARG A 8 0.58 5.35 -6.13
CA ARG A 8 1.69 5.42 -5.17
C ARG A 8 2.11 4.03 -4.73
N VAL A 9 1.14 3.13 -4.53
CA VAL A 9 1.41 1.72 -4.21
C VAL A 9 2.15 1.04 -5.38
N GLU A 10 1.70 1.25 -6.62
CA GLU A 10 2.38 0.76 -7.82
C GLU A 10 3.84 1.24 -7.88
N LYS A 11 4.09 2.52 -7.56
CA LYS A 11 5.44 3.08 -7.54
C LYS A 11 6.35 2.39 -6.50
N LEU A 12 5.81 1.95 -5.36
CA LEU A 12 6.57 1.19 -4.37
C LEU A 12 6.97 -0.19 -4.93
N ILE A 13 6.04 -0.89 -5.59
CA ILE A 13 6.29 -2.20 -6.20
C ILE A 13 7.36 -2.06 -7.31
N ARG A 14 7.29 -1.02 -8.14
CA ARG A 14 8.30 -0.73 -9.17
C ARG A 14 9.68 -0.44 -8.56
N LYS A 15 9.72 0.32 -7.46
CA LYS A 15 10.99 0.58 -6.74
C LYS A 15 11.60 -0.68 -6.14
N ALA A 16 10.80 -1.71 -5.84
CA ALA A 16 11.27 -3.03 -5.42
C ALA A 16 11.83 -3.87 -6.58
N GLY A 17 11.87 -3.34 -7.81
CA GLY A 17 12.46 -3.99 -8.98
C GLY A 17 11.44 -4.56 -9.97
N ALA A 18 10.14 -4.33 -9.78
CA ALA A 18 9.14 -4.81 -10.72
C ALA A 18 9.10 -3.95 -12.00
N GLU A 19 9.33 -4.57 -13.16
CA GLU A 19 9.19 -3.90 -14.47
C GLU A 19 7.72 -3.64 -14.84
N ARG A 20 6.83 -4.56 -14.47
CA ARG A 20 5.38 -4.47 -14.67
C ARG A 20 4.66 -4.82 -13.39
N VAL A 21 3.57 -4.09 -13.12
CA VAL A 21 2.76 -4.27 -11.93
C VAL A 21 1.31 -4.39 -12.37
N SER A 22 0.61 -5.43 -11.91
CA SER A 22 -0.81 -5.58 -12.19
C SER A 22 -1.62 -4.66 -11.28
N ARG A 23 -2.81 -4.25 -11.74
CA ARG A 23 -3.72 -3.42 -10.94
C ARG A 23 -4.09 -4.12 -9.63
N ASP A 24 -4.24 -5.44 -9.65
CA ASP A 24 -4.63 -6.19 -8.46
C ASP A 24 -3.47 -6.30 -7.47
N ALA A 25 -2.22 -6.47 -7.93
CA ALA A 25 -1.05 -6.40 -7.03
C ALA A 25 -0.98 -5.06 -6.29
N SER A 26 -1.25 -3.94 -6.98
CA SER A 26 -1.32 -2.62 -6.35
C SER A 26 -2.48 -2.48 -5.35
N LYS A 27 -3.61 -3.17 -5.57
CA LYS A 27 -4.73 -3.16 -4.63
C LYS A 27 -4.43 -3.96 -3.38
N GLU A 28 -3.94 -5.19 -3.55
CA GLU A 28 -3.64 -6.10 -2.44
C GLU A 28 -2.57 -5.49 -1.53
N LEU A 29 -1.48 -4.96 -2.10
CA LEU A 29 -0.48 -4.26 -1.29
C LEU A 29 -1.05 -3.01 -0.62
N GLY A 30 -1.95 -2.29 -1.29
CA GLY A 30 -2.61 -1.11 -0.73
C GLY A 30 -3.42 -1.44 0.54
N LEU A 31 -4.13 -2.58 0.55
CA LEU A 31 -4.89 -3.03 1.72
C LEU A 31 -3.96 -3.36 2.90
N VAL A 32 -2.89 -4.13 2.65
CA VAL A 32 -1.93 -4.51 3.69
C VAL A 32 -1.22 -3.30 4.28
N LEU A 33 -0.81 -2.34 3.43
CA LEU A 33 -0.16 -1.10 3.89
C LEU A 33 -1.09 -0.26 4.76
N GLU A 34 -2.37 -0.20 4.44
CA GLU A 34 -3.34 0.58 5.20
C GLU A 34 -3.65 -0.05 6.56
N GLU A 35 -3.79 -1.37 6.62
CA GLU A 35 -3.94 -2.08 7.89
C GLU A 35 -2.77 -1.78 8.84
N GLN A 36 -1.53 -1.91 8.36
CA GLN A 36 -0.35 -1.58 9.14
C GLN A 36 -0.28 -0.10 9.53
N ALA A 37 -0.64 0.81 8.62
CA ALA A 37 -0.67 2.24 8.91
C ALA A 37 -1.67 2.59 10.01
N LEU A 38 -2.86 1.97 10.00
CA LEU A 38 -3.89 2.17 11.01
C LEU A 38 -3.46 1.65 12.38
N GLU A 39 -2.81 0.49 12.45
CA GLU A 39 -2.25 -0.02 13.70
C GLU A 39 -1.21 0.94 14.31
N ILE A 40 -0.31 1.48 13.48
CA ILE A 40 0.70 2.45 13.92
C ILE A 40 0.01 3.74 14.38
N ALA A 41 -0.95 4.26 13.61
CA ALA A 41 -1.69 5.46 13.96
C ALA A 41 -2.43 5.30 15.29
N ALA A 42 -3.07 4.15 15.52
CA ALA A 42 -3.77 3.86 16.77
C ALA A 42 -2.82 3.82 17.99
N LYS A 43 -1.57 3.38 17.81
CA LYS A 43 -0.55 3.42 18.87
C LYS A 43 -0.05 4.83 19.13
N ALA A 44 -0.01 5.70 18.13
CA ALA A 44 0.47 7.08 18.25
C ALA A 44 -0.52 8.02 18.94
N VAL A 45 -1.82 7.70 18.95
CA VAL A 45 -2.89 8.50 19.57
C VAL A 45 -3.12 8.12 21.04
N LYS A 46 -2.59 6.97 21.50
CA LYS A 46 -2.63 6.54 22.91
C LYS A 46 -1.50 7.17 23.71
#